data_AF-A0A2G6PK25-F1
#
_entry.id   AF-A0A2G6PK25-F1
#
_cell.length_a   1.000
_cell.length_b   1.000
_cell.length_c   1.000
_cell.angle_alpha   90.00
_cell.angle_beta   90.00
_cell.angle_gamma   90.00
#
_symmetry.space_group_name_H-M   'P 1'
#
loop_
_entity.id
_entity.type
_entity.pdbx_description
1 polymer ?
#
loop_
_entity_poly.entity_id
_entity_poly.type
_entity_poly.pdbx_seq_one_letter_code
_entity_poly.pdbx_strand_id
1 'polypeptide(L)' 'MKLQNIIQLKEPSIYTFDSGKTGNTTTIMVGVHGNELSGPNAMMNILPNIEIISGKVFAIIANLKALEQNLRQTEKKYE' A
#
# COMPACT_ATOMS: atom_id res chain seq x y z
N MET A 1 5.94 -17.06 14.28
CA MET A 1 5.55 -17.04 12.86
C MET A 1 6.38 -15.95 12.17
N LYS A 2 7.25 -16.29 11.21
CA LYS A 2 8.08 -15.29 10.53
C LYS A 2 7.17 -14.44 9.62
N LEU A 3 7.19 -13.11 9.78
CA LEU A 3 6.48 -12.13 8.93
C LEU A 3 6.74 -12.31 7.42
N GLN A 4 7.84 -12.99 7.09
CA GLN A 4 8.28 -13.35 5.74
C GLN A 4 7.27 -14.18 4.93
N ASN A 5 6.23 -14.74 5.56
CA ASN A 5 5.23 -15.57 4.88
C ASN A 5 3.89 -14.87 4.58
N ILE A 6 3.66 -13.63 5.05
CA ILE A 6 2.37 -12.93 4.81
C ILE A 6 2.49 -11.88 3.70
N ILE A 7 3.67 -11.29 3.51
CA ILE A 7 3.84 -10.22 2.54
C ILE A 7 4.99 -10.58 1.61
N GLN A 8 4.73 -11.50 0.68
CA GLN A 8 5.50 -11.52 -0.55
C GLN A 8 5.03 -10.27 -1.33
N LEU A 9 5.65 -9.11 -1.07
CA LEU A 9 5.41 -7.85 -1.78
C LEU A 9 5.82 -8.08 -3.25
N LYS A 10 4.94 -8.72 -4.02
CA LYS A 10 5.09 -8.85 -5.46
C LYS A 10 4.68 -7.53 -6.06
N GLU A 11 5.56 -6.97 -6.88
CA GLU A 11 5.24 -5.89 -7.80
C GLU A 11 3.88 -6.14 -8.47
N PRO A 12 3.00 -5.13 -8.57
CA PRO A 12 3.28 -3.71 -8.39
C PRO A 12 3.01 -3.17 -6.96
N SER A 13 3.83 -2.21 -6.51
CA SER A 13 3.59 -1.41 -5.29
C SER A 13 2.50 -0.32 -5.45
N ILE A 14 2.06 -0.09 -6.68
CA ILE A 14 1.00 0.85 -7.04
C ILE A 14 -0.07 0.09 -7.83
N TYR A 15 -1.28 0.04 -7.30
CA TYR A 15 -2.44 -0.54 -7.95
C TYR A 15 -3.34 0.59 -8.47
N THR A 16 -3.75 0.48 -9.73
CA THR A 16 -4.64 1.48 -10.35
C THR A 16 -5.98 0.84 -10.65
N PHE A 17 -7.03 1.50 -10.19
CA PHE A 17 -8.41 1.14 -10.50
C PHE A 17 -9.04 2.29 -11.27
N ASP A 18 -9.64 1.99 -12.41
CA ASP A 18 -10.32 2.97 -13.26
C ASP A 18 -11.72 2.45 -13.58
N SER A 19 -12.73 3.23 -13.20
CA SER A 19 -14.13 2.87 -13.43
C SER A 19 -14.61 3.21 -14.85
N GLY A 20 -13.87 4.04 -15.59
CA GLY A 20 -14.28 4.62 -16.87
C GLY A 20 -15.43 5.64 -16.78
N LYS A 21 -15.96 5.92 -15.58
CA LYS A 21 -17.05 6.88 -15.33
C LYS A 21 -16.48 8.16 -14.72
N THR A 22 -17.09 9.30 -15.05
CA THR A 22 -16.75 10.60 -14.42
C THR A 22 -16.87 10.50 -12.90
N GLY A 23 -15.81 10.90 -12.21
CA GLY A 23 -15.71 10.87 -10.75
C GLY A 23 -14.35 11.37 -10.30
N ASN A 24 -14.13 11.38 -8.99
CA ASN A 24 -12.90 11.90 -8.40
C ASN A 24 -11.71 10.96 -8.64
N THR A 25 -10.53 11.54 -8.73
CA THR A 25 -9.27 10.79 -8.60
C THR A 25 -8.85 10.78 -7.14
N THR A 26 -8.69 9.60 -6.56
CA THR A 26 -8.32 9.40 -5.14
C THR A 26 -7.05 8.58 -5.02
N THR A 27 -6.16 8.97 -4.12
CA THR A 27 -4.98 8.20 -3.77
C THR A 27 -5.08 7.72 -2.33
N ILE A 28 -4.87 6.43 -2.12
CA ILE A 28 -4.79 5.79 -0.80
C ILE A 28 -3.38 5.28 -0.63
N MET A 29 -2.68 5.76 0.39
CA MET A 29 -1.31 5.38 0.66
C MET A 29 -1.19 4.72 2.03
N VAL A 30 -0.56 3.56 2.07
CA VAL A 30 -0.35 2.77 3.29
C VAL A 30 1.12 2.39 3.43
N GLY A 31 1.55 2.12 4.67
CA GLY A 31 2.93 1.73 4.94
C GLY A 31 3.94 2.83 4.60
N VAL A 32 3.56 4.10 4.82
CA VAL A 32 4.51 5.24 4.75
C VAL A 32 5.58 5.06 5.83
N HIS A 33 5.14 4.67 7.03
CA HIS A 33 6.02 4.13 8.04
C HIS A 33 5.92 2.60 8.04
N GLY A 34 7.06 1.92 7.97
CA GLY A 34 7.10 0.46 7.83
C GLY A 34 6.67 -0.31 9.08
N ASN A 35 6.59 0.34 10.23
CA ASN A 35 6.08 -0.25 11.48
C ASN A 35 4.58 -0.01 11.71
N GLU A 36 3.89 0.67 10.79
CA GLU A 36 2.43 0.89 10.83
C GLU A 36 1.72 -0.16 9.95
N LEU A 37 1.55 -1.37 10.49
CA LEU A 37 1.13 -2.55 9.71
C LEU A 37 -0.38 -2.66 9.45
N SER A 38 -1.23 -1.92 10.17
CA SER A 38 -2.69 -2.02 10.03
C SER A 38 -3.18 -1.64 8.63
N GLY A 39 -2.67 -0.53 8.09
CA GLY A 39 -2.99 -0.06 6.74
C GLY A 39 -2.57 -1.05 5.64
N PRO A 40 -1.29 -1.48 5.57
CA PRO A 40 -0.83 -2.50 4.63
C PRO A 40 -1.64 -3.80 4.70
N ASN A 41 -1.92 -4.31 5.91
CA ASN A 41 -2.69 -5.54 6.07
C ASN A 41 -4.12 -5.38 5.56
N ALA A 42 -4.79 -4.26 5.89
CA ALA A 42 -6.13 -3.98 5.37
C ALA A 42 -6.12 -3.88 3.84
N MET A 43 -5.13 -3.19 3.27
CA MET A 43 -4.97 -3.05 1.82
C MET A 43 -4.79 -4.41 1.13
N MET A 44 -3.88 -5.26 1.60
CA MET A 44 -3.63 -6.58 1.01
C MET A 44 -4.88 -7.48 1.04
N ASN A 45 -5.75 -7.31 2.04
CA ASN A 45 -7.00 -8.07 2.13
C ASN A 45 -8.07 -7.58 1.14
N ILE A 46 -8.12 -6.28 0.84
CA ILE A 46 -9.16 -5.71 -0.05
C ILE A 46 -8.76 -5.72 -1.53
N LEU A 47 -7.46 -5.60 -1.84
CA LEU A 47 -6.96 -5.48 -3.21
C LEU A 47 -7.49 -6.54 -4.19
N PRO A 48 -7.62 -7.83 -3.83
CA PRO A 48 -8.12 -8.85 -4.76
C PRO A 48 -9.58 -8.68 -5.17
N ASN A 49 -10.38 -7.96 -4.38
CA ASN A 49 -11.84 -7.90 -4.52
C ASN A 49 -12.37 -6.46 -4.64
N ILE A 50 -11.48 -5.47 -4.80
CA ILE A 50 -11.90 -4.07 -4.84
C ILE A 50 -12.55 -3.73 -6.19
N GLU A 51 -13.73 -3.14 -6.11
CA GLU A 51 -14.45 -2.58 -7.26
C GLU A 51 -14.76 -1.12 -6.95
N ILE A 52 -14.48 -0.21 -7.89
CA ILE A 52 -14.72 1.23 -7.70
C ILE A 52 -15.95 1.70 -8.50
N ILE A 53 -16.75 2.57 -7.89
CA ILE A 53 -18.05 2.99 -8.44
C ILE A 53 -17.89 4.03 -9.55
N SER A 54 -17.04 5.05 -9.33
CA SER A 54 -16.75 6.13 -10.29
C SER A 54 -15.36 6.74 -10.06
N GLY A 55 -14.79 7.40 -11.08
CA GLY A 55 -13.45 7.99 -11.01
C GLY A 55 -12.31 6.99 -11.09
N LYS A 56 -11.18 7.35 -10.45
CA LYS A 56 -9.95 6.56 -10.42
C LYS A 56 -9.40 6.45 -9.00
N VAL A 57 -8.85 5.29 -8.65
CA VAL A 57 -8.18 5.06 -7.37
C VAL A 57 -6.76 4.57 -7.59
N PHE A 58 -5.80 5.21 -6.94
CA PHE A 58 -4.42 4.73 -6.83
C PHE A 58 -4.19 4.22 -5.41
N ALA A 59 -3.97 2.91 -5.25
CA ALA A 59 -3.58 2.31 -3.98
C ALA A 59 -2.08 2.07 -3.95
N ILE A 60 -1.38 2.66 -2.98
CA ILE A 60 0.09 2.69 -2.92
C ILE A 60 0.57 2.03 -1.63
N ILE A 61 1.45 1.03 -1.76
CA ILE A 61 2.26 0.50 -0.67
C ILE A 61 3.61 1.22 -0.70
N ALA A 62 3.79 2.20 0.19
CA ALA A 62 4.79 3.24 0.00
C ALA A 62 6.24 2.82 0.32
N ASN A 63 6.52 2.41 1.56
CA ASN A 63 7.89 2.21 2.03
C ASN A 63 8.22 0.72 2.17
N LEU A 64 8.33 0.03 1.03
CA LEU A 64 8.55 -1.42 0.98
C LEU A 64 9.75 -1.86 1.83
N LYS A 65 10.87 -1.14 1.72
CA LYS A 65 12.10 -1.45 2.48
C LYS A 65 11.89 -1.32 3.99
N ALA A 66 11.18 -0.29 4.45
CA ALA A 66 10.90 -0.12 5.88
C ALA A 66 9.88 -1.14 6.39
N LEU A 67 8.88 -1.50 5.56
CA LEU A 67 7.90 -2.55 5.86
C LEU A 67 8.57 -3.92 6.03
N GLU A 68 9.47 -4.28 5.12
CA GLU A 68 10.25 -5.52 5.18
C GLU A 68 11.09 -5.61 6.47
N GLN A 69 11.59 -4.47 6.95
CA GLN A 69 12.42 -4.39 8.14
C GLN A 69 11.62 -4.11 9.43
N ASN A 70 10.30 -3.90 9.34
CA ASN A 70 9.45 -3.45 10.43
C ASN A 70 10.02 -2.21 11.17
N LEU A 71 10.52 -1.24 10.40
CA LEU A 71 11.08 0.02 10.90
C LEU A 71 10.17 1.17 10.51
N ARG A 72 10.18 2.26 11.28
CA ARG A 72 9.46 3.49 10.87
C ARG A 72 9.95 4.01 9.52
N GLN A 73 11.26 4.04 9.30
CA GLN A 73 11.93 4.50 8.08
C GLN A 73 13.33 3.88 8.03
N THR A 74 13.93 3.76 6.84
CA THR A 74 15.25 3.11 6.66
C THR A 74 16.42 4.09 6.61
N GLU A 75 16.18 5.34 6.26
CA GLU A 75 17.20 6.39 6.20
C GLU A 75 16.97 7.40 7.32
N LYS A 76 18.04 7.82 8.00
CA LYS A 76 18.00 8.82 9.08
C LYS A 76 17.95 10.22 8.46
N LYS A 77 17.29 11.17 9.12
CA LYS A 77 17.40 12.60 8.77
C LYS A 77 18.87 13.02 8.84
N TYR A 78 19.36 13.71 7.80
CA TYR A 78 20.59 14.48 7.88
C TYR A 78 20.43 15.49 9.03
N GLU A 79 21.30 15.39 10.04
CA GLU A 79 21.46 16.36 11.12
C GLU A 79 22.28 17.56 10.63
#